data_AF-A0A6M1UDQ6-F1
#
_entry.id   AF-A0A6M1UDQ6-F1
#
_cell.length_a   1.000
_cell.length_b   1.000
_cell.length_c   1.000
_cell.angle_alpha   90.00
_cell.angle_beta   90.00
_cell.angle_gamma   90.00
#
_symmetry.space_group_name_H-M   'P 1'
#
loop_
_entity.id
_entity.type
_entity.pdbx_description
1 polymer ?
#
loop_
_entity_poly.entity_id
_entity_poly.type
_entity_poly.pdbx_seq_one_letter_code
_entity_poly.pdbx_strand_id
1 'polypeptide(L)'
;MLKLKVFLLCLSVIIILFSGVMCMELYALERGIARGVYTDVMDDMQDIGYLHSGLADYYREEMNGMGWESVNSDYFDGSWPLEEGQRARKERNEMVRLTLTIRPSRMSQWINWFVTGETVFRFTGSRPSEYFDPGW
;
A
#
# COMPACT_ATOMS: atom_id res chain seq x y z
N MET A 1 -23.38 -8.75 -45.22
CA MET A 1 -22.35 -9.15 -44.23
C MET A 1 -21.45 -8.01 -43.74
N LEU A 2 -21.16 -6.98 -44.55
CA LEU A 2 -20.33 -5.84 -44.12
C LEU A 2 -20.87 -5.11 -42.87
N LYS A 3 -22.18 -4.81 -42.83
CA LYS A 3 -22.84 -4.14 -41.70
C LYS A 3 -22.68 -4.87 -40.37
N LEU A 4 -22.80 -6.21 -40.38
CA LEU A 4 -22.60 -7.04 -39.18
C LEU A 4 -21.14 -7.00 -38.70
N LYS A 5 -20.17 -7.06 -39.62
CA LYS A 5 -18.74 -6.96 -39.28
C LYS A 5 -18.40 -5.60 -38.66
N VAL A 6 -18.91 -4.52 -39.24
CA VAL A 6 -18.74 -3.15 -38.70
C VAL A 6 -19.37 -3.03 -37.32
N PHE A 7 -20.59 -3.55 -37.14
CA PHE A 7 -21.26 -3.56 -35.84
C PHE A 7 -20.45 -4.32 -34.77
N LEU A 8 -19.97 -5.53 -35.10
CA LEU A 8 -19.15 -6.32 -34.16
C LEU A 8 -17.84 -5.62 -33.82
N LEU A 9 -17.18 -4.98 -34.79
CA LEU A 9 -15.97 -4.20 -34.55
C LEU A 9 -16.24 -3.03 -33.60
N CYS A 10 -17.30 -2.26 -33.84
CA CYS A 10 -17.70 -1.16 -32.96
C CYS A 10 -18.03 -1.66 -31.55
N LEU A 11 -18.77 -2.76 -31.43
CA LEU A 11 -19.11 -3.36 -30.14
C LEU A 11 -17.86 -3.82 -29.39
N SER A 12 -16.92 -4.49 -30.06
CA SER A 12 -15.65 -4.90 -29.47
C SER A 12 -14.83 -3.72 -28.97
N VAL A 13 -14.76 -2.63 -29.75
CA VAL A 13 -14.06 -1.40 -29.33
C VAL A 13 -14.72 -0.82 -28.07
N ILE A 14 -16.05 -0.72 -28.05
CA ILE A 14 -16.79 -0.22 -26.87
C ILE A 14 -16.48 -1.08 -25.65
N ILE A 15 -16.58 -2.40 -25.76
CA ILE A 15 -16.30 -3.32 -24.65
C ILE A 15 -14.87 -3.12 -24.13
N ILE A 16 -13.89 -3.07 -25.03
CA ILE A 16 -12.48 -2.88 -24.65
C ILE A 16 -12.28 -1.56 -23.91
N LEU A 17 -12.87 -0.47 -24.39
CA LEU A 17 -12.75 0.85 -23.76
C LEU A 17 -13.38 0.87 -22.36
N PHE A 18 -14.61 0.35 -22.21
CA PHE A 18 -15.27 0.30 -20.91
C PHE A 18 -14.55 -0.63 -19.93
N SER A 19 -14.09 -1.79 -20.38
CA SER A 19 -13.28 -2.69 -19.55
C SER A 19 -11.98 -2.02 -19.11
N GLY A 20 -11.31 -1.29 -20.01
CA GLY A 20 -10.09 -0.55 -19.68
C GLY A 20 -10.32 0.49 -18.59
N VAL A 21 -11.39 1.29 -18.70
CA VAL A 21 -11.77 2.27 -17.67
C VAL A 21 -12.04 1.57 -16.33
N MET A 22 -12.86 0.52 -16.33
CA MET A 22 -13.15 -0.23 -15.10
C MET A 22 -11.90 -0.79 -14.43
N CYS A 23 -10.93 -1.31 -15.21
CA CYS A 23 -9.69 -1.81 -14.66
C CYS A 23 -8.84 -0.69 -14.03
N MET A 24 -8.81 0.49 -14.66
CA MET A 24 -8.12 1.67 -14.11
C MET A 24 -8.76 2.17 -12.81
N GLU A 25 -10.09 2.18 -12.72
CA GLU A 25 -10.82 2.55 -11.50
C GLU A 25 -10.54 1.57 -10.36
N LEU A 26 -10.55 0.26 -10.63
CA LEU A 26 -10.19 -0.75 -9.63
C LEU A 26 -8.74 -0.61 -9.15
N TYR A 27 -7.82 -0.34 -10.07
CA TYR A 27 -6.43 -0.05 -9.74
C TYR A 27 -6.30 1.20 -8.85
N ALA A 28 -7.01 2.28 -9.19
CA ALA A 28 -6.98 3.53 -8.42
C ALA A 28 -7.55 3.33 -7.02
N LEU A 29 -8.66 2.59 -6.90
CA LEU A 29 -9.27 2.21 -5.62
C LEU A 29 -8.30 1.40 -4.76
N GLU A 30 -7.74 0.32 -5.31
CA GLU A 30 -6.84 -0.57 -4.57
C GLU A 30 -5.58 0.16 -4.10
N ARG A 31 -5.00 1.01 -4.96
CA ARG A 31 -3.86 1.86 -4.61
C ARG A 31 -4.23 2.91 -3.56
N GLY A 32 -5.46 3.44 -3.62
CA GLY A 32 -6.01 4.38 -2.65
C GLY A 32 -6.13 3.76 -1.26
N ILE A 33 -6.71 2.56 -1.17
CA ILE A 33 -6.83 1.80 0.09
C ILE A 33 -5.43 1.48 0.64
N ALA A 34 -4.51 0.98 -0.20
CA ALA A 34 -3.15 0.65 0.24
C ALA A 34 -2.40 1.88 0.77
N ARG A 35 -2.64 3.06 0.18
CA ARG A 35 -2.10 4.33 0.67
C ARG A 35 -2.76 4.77 1.99
N GLY A 36 -4.04 4.48 2.17
CA GLY A 36 -4.76 4.68 3.44
C GLY A 36 -4.08 3.90 4.56
N VAL A 37 -3.97 2.58 4.40
CA VAL A 37 -3.27 1.69 5.35
C VAL A 37 -1.86 2.18 5.66
N TYR A 38 -1.08 2.57 4.65
CA TYR A 38 0.25 3.14 4.87
C TYR A 38 0.22 4.40 5.75
N THR A 39 -0.77 5.26 5.55
CA THR A 39 -0.89 6.52 6.31
C THR A 39 -1.29 6.23 7.74
N ASP A 40 -2.28 5.35 7.95
CA ASP A 40 -2.76 4.98 9.28
C ASP A 40 -1.64 4.31 10.11
N VAL A 41 -0.92 3.35 9.52
CA VAL A 41 0.24 2.72 10.18
C VAL A 41 1.33 3.74 10.51
N MET A 42 1.60 4.70 9.61
CA MET A 42 2.61 5.72 9.83
C MET A 42 2.22 6.65 10.99
N ASP A 43 0.94 7.03 11.07
CA ASP A 43 0.41 7.90 12.13
C ASP A 43 0.48 7.17 13.48
N ASP A 44 0.06 5.90 13.54
CA ASP A 44 0.18 5.07 14.74
C ASP A 44 1.66 4.88 15.17
N MET A 45 2.56 4.64 14.21
CA MET A 45 4.00 4.56 14.47
C MET A 45 4.57 5.88 14.99
N GLN A 46 4.10 7.01 14.48
CA GLN A 46 4.54 8.34 14.89
C GLN A 46 4.15 8.62 16.34
N ASP A 47 2.96 8.22 16.76
CA ASP A 47 2.47 8.39 18.14
C ASP A 47 3.19 7.47 19.13
N ILE A 48 3.40 6.21 18.74
CA ILE A 48 4.04 5.21 19.61
C ILE A 48 5.58 5.37 19.60
N GLY A 49 6.15 5.85 18.50
CA GLY A 49 7.58 6.00 18.24
C GLY A 49 8.26 4.77 17.63
N TYR A 50 7.53 3.70 17.31
CA TYR A 50 8.03 2.51 16.63
C TYR A 50 6.87 1.67 16.08
N LEU A 51 7.18 0.71 15.21
CA LEU A 51 6.21 -0.26 14.72
C LEU A 51 6.03 -1.38 15.76
N HIS A 52 5.03 -1.22 16.62
CA HIS A 52 4.66 -2.23 17.61
C HIS A 52 4.25 -3.55 16.91
N SER A 53 4.72 -4.70 17.41
CA SER A 53 4.45 -6.01 16.78
C SER A 53 2.96 -6.30 16.64
N GLY A 54 2.16 -6.07 17.68
CA GLY A 54 0.71 -6.21 17.63
C GLY A 54 0.00 -5.27 16.65
N LEU A 55 0.56 -4.08 16.39
CA LEU A 55 0.04 -3.16 15.38
C LEU A 55 0.35 -3.71 13.97
N ALA A 56 1.58 -4.16 13.76
CA ALA A 56 1.97 -4.82 12.52
C ALA A 56 1.10 -6.06 12.27
N ASP A 57 0.88 -6.91 13.27
CA ASP A 57 0.04 -8.10 13.14
C ASP A 57 -1.41 -7.76 12.78
N TYR A 58 -2.00 -6.75 13.42
CA TYR A 58 -3.34 -6.26 13.08
C TYR A 58 -3.45 -5.88 11.59
N TYR A 59 -2.55 -5.03 11.10
CA TYR A 59 -2.59 -4.60 9.69
C TYR A 59 -2.19 -5.72 8.73
N ARG A 60 -1.32 -6.67 9.13
CA ARG A 60 -1.04 -7.88 8.33
C ARG A 60 -2.31 -8.71 8.14
N GLU A 61 -3.06 -8.94 9.21
CA GLU A 61 -4.34 -9.66 9.14
C GLU A 61 -5.36 -8.93 8.27
N GLU A 62 -5.47 -7.62 8.42
CA GLU A 62 -6.37 -6.79 7.61
C GLU A 62 -6.02 -6.85 6.12
N MET A 63 -4.75 -6.65 5.76
CA MET A 63 -4.27 -6.72 4.38
C MET A 63 -4.44 -8.13 3.78
N ASN A 64 -4.18 -9.18 4.56
CA ASN A 64 -4.44 -10.56 4.14
C ASN A 64 -5.95 -10.79 3.93
N GLY A 65 -6.81 -10.20 4.76
CA GLY A 65 -8.27 -10.23 4.60
C GLY A 65 -8.76 -9.55 3.32
N MET A 66 -8.02 -8.54 2.83
CA MET A 66 -8.27 -7.89 1.53
C MET A 66 -7.78 -8.73 0.34
N GLY A 67 -7.11 -9.86 0.58
CA GLY A 67 -6.56 -10.74 -0.45
C GLY A 67 -5.23 -10.26 -1.04
N TRP A 68 -4.53 -9.37 -0.33
CA TRP A 68 -3.18 -8.96 -0.69
C TRP A 68 -2.13 -9.95 -0.20
N GLU A 69 -0.94 -9.88 -0.79
CA GLU A 69 0.19 -10.71 -0.40
C GLU A 69 1.42 -9.85 -0.06
N SER A 70 2.25 -10.35 0.86
CA SER A 70 3.57 -9.77 1.11
C SER A 70 4.58 -10.21 0.03
N VAL A 71 5.62 -9.40 -0.19
CA VAL A 71 6.62 -9.66 -1.23
C VAL A 71 7.78 -10.52 -0.72
N ASN A 72 8.23 -10.28 0.52
CA ASN A 72 9.37 -10.93 1.16
C ASN A 72 9.00 -11.43 2.57
N SER A 73 7.90 -12.17 2.71
CA SER A 73 7.33 -12.65 3.98
C SER A 73 6.74 -11.59 4.91
N ASP A 74 7.15 -10.32 4.81
CA ASP A 74 6.55 -9.21 5.55
C ASP A 74 6.17 -8.04 4.62
N TYR A 75 5.08 -7.36 4.97
CA TYR A 75 4.64 -6.12 4.35
C TYR A 75 5.48 -4.93 4.79
N PHE A 76 6.02 -4.99 6.01
CA PHE A 76 6.70 -3.87 6.67
C PHE A 76 8.24 -3.93 6.58
N ASP A 77 8.78 -4.79 5.73
CA ASP A 77 10.23 -4.96 5.56
C ASP A 77 10.92 -3.63 5.22
N GLY A 78 11.94 -3.26 6.02
CA GLY A 78 12.62 -1.98 5.95
C GLY A 78 11.98 -0.84 6.76
N SER A 79 11.02 -1.14 7.64
CA SER A 79 10.48 -0.20 8.64
C SER A 79 11.32 -0.17 9.91
N TRP A 80 11.37 0.98 10.57
CA TRP A 80 12.17 1.20 11.77
C TRP A 80 11.64 2.40 12.58
N PRO A 81 11.70 2.39 13.92
CA PRO A 81 12.11 1.29 14.81
C PRO A 81 11.07 0.17 14.92
N LEU A 82 11.49 -1.02 15.37
CA LEU A 82 10.60 -2.21 15.51
C LEU A 82 10.42 -2.69 16.95
N GLU A 83 11.28 -2.23 17.87
CA GLU A 83 11.28 -2.65 19.27
C GLU A 83 11.06 -1.46 20.20
N GLU A 84 10.43 -1.71 21.34
CA GLU A 84 10.18 -0.68 22.36
C GLU A 84 11.47 -0.02 22.86
N GLY A 85 12.56 -0.78 23.02
CA GLY A 85 13.85 -0.25 23.46
C GLY A 85 14.51 0.71 22.46
N GLN A 86 14.06 0.72 21.21
CA GLN A 86 14.57 1.53 20.10
C GLN A 86 13.59 2.65 19.71
N ARG A 87 12.53 2.83 20.50
CA ARG A 87 11.47 3.80 20.26
C ARG A 87 12.06 5.18 19.99
N ALA A 88 11.68 5.74 18.85
CA ALA A 88 12.02 7.09 18.44
C ALA A 88 11.36 8.09 19.39
N ARG A 89 12.15 9.04 19.87
CA ARG A 89 11.77 10.02 20.88
C ARG A 89 11.68 11.42 20.30
N LYS A 90 10.62 12.14 20.66
CA LYS A 90 10.38 13.51 20.22
C LYS A 90 11.46 14.47 20.72
N GLU A 91 11.92 14.32 21.96
CA GLU A 91 12.92 15.21 22.58
C GLU A 91 14.28 15.13 21.89
N ARG A 92 14.55 14.01 21.23
CA ARG A 92 15.78 13.76 20.46
C ARG A 92 15.62 14.03 18.97
N ASN A 93 14.45 14.49 18.51
CA ASN A 93 14.09 14.61 17.10
C ASN A 93 14.34 13.32 16.31
N GLU A 94 14.07 12.16 16.92
CA GLU A 94 14.23 10.88 16.25
C GLU A 94 13.06 10.61 15.29
N MET A 95 13.35 9.88 14.23
CA MET A 95 12.41 9.64 13.14
C MET A 95 11.94 8.20 13.15
N VAL A 96 10.65 8.01 12.88
CA VAL A 96 10.10 6.73 12.45
C VAL A 96 10.12 6.65 10.93
N ARG A 97 10.42 5.48 10.40
CA ARG A 97 10.44 5.17 8.97
C ARG A 97 9.56 3.96 8.74
N LEU A 98 8.60 4.11 7.83
CA LEU A 98 7.73 3.02 7.39
C LEU A 98 8.06 2.70 5.93
N THR A 99 8.27 1.42 5.66
CA THR A 99 8.32 0.86 4.30
C THR A 99 7.21 -0.16 4.21
N LEU A 100 6.17 0.13 3.43
CA LEU A 100 5.07 -0.79 3.16
C LEU A 100 5.17 -1.30 1.73
N THR A 101 5.26 -2.62 1.57
CA THR A 101 5.32 -3.29 0.27
C THR A 101 4.21 -4.32 0.16
N ILE A 102 3.31 -4.10 -0.80
CA ILE A 102 2.12 -4.92 -1.03
C ILE A 102 2.17 -5.50 -2.44
N ARG A 103 1.87 -6.78 -2.61
CA ARG A 103 1.53 -7.36 -3.90
C ARG A 103 0.01 -7.29 -4.08
N PRO A 104 -0.50 -6.36 -4.91
CA PRO A 104 -1.94 -6.17 -5.10
C PRO A 104 -2.54 -7.27 -5.99
N SER A 105 -3.83 -7.14 -6.31
CA SER A 105 -4.53 -8.00 -7.25
C SER A 105 -3.81 -8.10 -8.60
N ARG A 106 -3.95 -9.22 -9.32
CA ARG A 106 -3.28 -9.46 -10.61
C ARG A 106 -3.54 -8.33 -11.61
N MET A 107 -4.77 -7.82 -11.68
CA MET A 107 -5.12 -6.72 -12.57
C MET A 107 -4.32 -5.46 -12.23
N SER A 108 -4.26 -5.12 -10.94
CA SER A 108 -3.48 -3.97 -10.48
C SER A 108 -1.98 -4.16 -10.65
N GLN A 109 -1.45 -5.39 -10.54
CA GLN A 109 -0.04 -5.67 -10.86
C GLN A 109 0.27 -5.33 -12.32
N TRP A 110 -0.61 -5.73 -13.25
CA TRP A 110 -0.46 -5.45 -14.68
C TRP A 110 -0.50 -3.95 -14.98
N ILE A 111 -1.47 -3.23 -14.41
CA ILE A 111 -1.60 -1.78 -14.59
C ILE A 111 -0.41 -1.06 -13.95
N ASN A 112 -0.04 -1.44 -12.73
CA ASN A 112 1.10 -0.83 -12.04
C ASN A 112 2.40 -1.05 -12.81
N TRP A 113 2.58 -2.22 -13.42
CA TRP A 113 3.74 -2.51 -14.25
C TRP A 113 3.76 -1.60 -15.49
N PHE A 114 2.62 -1.37 -16.12
CA PHE A 114 2.52 -0.45 -17.25
C PHE A 114 2.83 1.00 -16.87
N VAL A 115 2.43 1.44 -15.67
CA VAL A 115 2.58 2.83 -15.20
C VAL A 115 3.95 3.10 -14.59
N THR A 116 4.49 2.17 -13.80
CA THR A 116 5.67 2.38 -12.94
C THR A 116 6.82 1.44 -13.25
N GLY A 117 6.59 0.36 -14.00
CA GLY A 117 7.56 -0.72 -14.21
C GLY A 117 7.61 -1.76 -13.08
N GLU A 118 6.86 -1.57 -11.99
CA GLU A 118 6.82 -2.47 -10.83
C GLU A 118 5.51 -3.25 -10.77
N THR A 119 5.53 -4.45 -10.23
CA THR A 119 4.32 -5.26 -9.99
C THR A 119 3.78 -5.13 -8.57
N VAL A 120 4.40 -4.30 -7.74
CA VAL A 120 4.10 -4.15 -6.32
C VAL A 120 3.74 -2.70 -5.99
N PHE A 121 2.92 -2.49 -4.99
CA PHE A 121 2.74 -1.18 -4.39
C PHE A 121 3.76 -1.01 -3.29
N ARG A 122 4.65 -0.02 -3.48
CA ARG A 122 5.66 0.34 -2.49
C ARG A 122 5.44 1.76 -2.01
N PHE A 123 5.29 1.90 -0.71
CA PHE A 123 5.19 3.18 -0.02
C PHE A 123 6.34 3.26 0.97
N THR A 124 7.06 4.38 0.97
CA THR A 124 8.18 4.59 1.88
C THR A 124 8.23 6.04 2.29
N GLY A 125 8.42 6.27 3.57
CA GLY A 125 8.57 7.62 4.10
C GLY A 125 9.05 7.59 5.54
N SER A 126 9.31 8.78 6.06
CA SER A 126 9.72 8.98 7.44
C SER A 126 9.04 10.19 8.03
N ARG A 127 8.74 10.13 9.32
CA ARG A 127 8.16 11.23 10.09
C ARG A 127 8.86 11.37 11.44
N PRO A 128 8.91 12.59 12.01
CA PRO A 128 9.40 12.76 13.37
C PRO A 128 8.46 12.06 14.35
N SER A 129 9.02 11.46 15.40
CA SER A 129 8.23 10.85 16.45
C SER A 129 7.49 11.91 17.29
N GLU A 130 6.26 11.60 17.69
CA GLU A 130 5.50 12.39 18.65
C GLU A 130 5.57 11.83 20.08
N TYR A 131 6.14 10.64 20.25
CA TYR A 131 6.31 10.00 21.53
C TYR A 131 7.20 10.81 22.48
N PHE A 132 6.70 11.05 23.69
CA PHE A 132 7.42 11.67 24.80
C PHE A 132 7.70 10.63 25.90
N ASP A 133 8.93 10.54 26.37
CA ASP A 133 9.32 9.60 27.44
C ASP A 133 8.98 10.21 28.82
N PRO A 134 8.02 9.65 29.60
CA PRO A 134 7.62 10.20 30.88
C PRO A 134 8.74 10.22 31.94
N GLY A 135 9.80 9.43 31.73
CA GLY A 135 10.95 9.33 32.63
C GLY A 135 12.08 10.32 32.34
N TRP A 136 11.91 11.23 31.37
CA TRP A 136 12.91 12.25 31.01
C TRP A 136 12.86 13.50 31.89
#